data_AF-A0A2E7VFY5-F1
#
_entry.id   AF-A0A2E7VFY5-F1
#
_cell.length_a   1.000
_cell.length_b   1.000
_cell.length_c   1.000
_cell.angle_alpha   90.00
_cell.angle_beta   90.00
_cell.angle_gamma   90.00
#
_symmetry.space_group_name_H-M   'P 1'
#
loop_
_entity.id
_entity.type
_entity.pdbx_description
1 polymer ?
#
loop_
_entity_poly.entity_id
_entity_poly.type
_entity_poly.pdbx_seq_one_letter_code
_entity_poly.pdbx_strand_id
1 'polypeptide(L)'
;MSSRAKFTFPVTTMIACVLCVLVYLSLSELIYENSSSSTPRKQQSPAQDNFALSQPPETGAPGSAAPTPLMVPVSEQAVAEGGQFFTVSCAPCHQADGSGLPGIAPSIRNRDFLAIASDAFIFDTVRKGRIGTAMAPRPDLSNEIVGKIIAYMRSLPVENAITVKVDDLLKFTGNAEAGADKYVRYCANCHGPNGEGYSTGVPGTGIGLPGFLQTVSDDYIFQTLKQGRIGTPMQPFIGARGLANLSESDAHDLIAHLRVLGKRNSPDADSTVAGKGDPIQGKLDFDVNCAACHQSGGEGKIGFAPSIRNRDFLAIATDDFIRTTIRKGRFGTAMASRPDLSTQVVSDIIAYLRALPVSNPIEVKVDSSLSFHGDAEKGLQKYANYCAACHGPKGEGYMAGVPGPGIGLAGFLDTVSDDFILQTIRHGRVGTPMRSFIGAKGIANLTEGDAHDIIARLRAMGKGNLDGQ
;
A
#
# COMPACT_ATOMS: atom_id res chain seq x y z
N MET A 1 -14.28 -13.39 -66.00
CA MET A 1 -14.89 -14.64 -65.51
C MET A 1 -15.24 -14.42 -64.05
N SER A 2 -16.54 -14.27 -63.78
CA SER A 2 -17.12 -13.99 -62.46
C SER A 2 -17.44 -15.31 -61.78
N SER A 3 -17.02 -15.49 -60.52
CA SER A 3 -17.49 -16.60 -59.68
C SER A 3 -17.86 -16.08 -58.30
N ARG A 4 -19.17 -15.89 -58.10
CA ARG A 4 -19.82 -15.68 -56.80
C ARG A 4 -20.20 -17.06 -56.26
N ALA A 5 -19.59 -17.48 -55.16
CA ALA A 5 -20.05 -18.65 -54.41
C ALA A 5 -21.17 -18.22 -53.44
N LYS A 6 -22.35 -18.83 -53.59
CA LYS A 6 -23.50 -18.70 -52.69
C LYS A 6 -23.36 -19.75 -51.57
N PHE A 7 -23.43 -19.31 -50.31
CA PHE A 7 -23.64 -20.21 -49.17
C PHE A 7 -25.09 -20.09 -48.70
N THR A 8 -25.79 -21.22 -48.75
CA THR A 8 -27.15 -21.44 -48.22
C THR A 8 -27.03 -22.12 -46.85
N PHE A 9 -27.64 -21.55 -45.81
CA PHE A 9 -27.80 -22.18 -44.49
C PHE A 9 -29.20 -22.81 -44.37
N PRO A 10 -29.35 -24.02 -43.82
CA PRO A 10 -30.67 -24.62 -43.58
C PRO A 10 -31.25 -24.13 -42.24
N VAL A 11 -32.55 -23.83 -42.30
CA VAL A 11 -33.45 -23.48 -41.21
C VAL A 11 -33.91 -24.76 -40.51
N THR A 12 -33.48 -25.00 -39.25
CA THR A 12 -34.16 -25.94 -38.32
C THR A 12 -33.52 -25.88 -36.92
N THR A 13 -33.86 -24.88 -36.09
CA THR A 13 -33.95 -25.00 -34.60
C THR A 13 -34.62 -23.76 -33.98
N MET A 14 -35.89 -23.50 -34.30
CA MET A 14 -36.78 -22.72 -33.44
C MET A 14 -37.92 -23.66 -33.06
N ILE A 15 -37.90 -24.18 -31.83
CA ILE A 15 -39.02 -24.66 -30.98
C ILE A 15 -38.34 -25.28 -29.75
N ALA A 16 -37.90 -24.42 -28.82
CA ALA A 16 -37.47 -24.79 -27.46
C ALA A 16 -37.39 -23.53 -26.58
N CYS A 17 -38.43 -22.68 -26.59
CA CYS A 17 -38.43 -21.47 -25.74
C CYS A 17 -39.84 -20.98 -25.31
N VAL A 18 -40.85 -21.87 -25.29
CA VAL A 18 -42.23 -21.49 -24.88
C VAL A 18 -42.73 -22.28 -23.65
N LEU A 19 -41.91 -23.15 -23.05
CA LEU A 19 -42.33 -23.96 -21.88
C LEU A 19 -41.64 -23.61 -20.54
N CYS A 20 -40.80 -22.56 -20.48
CA CYS A 20 -40.18 -22.11 -19.21
C CYS A 20 -40.89 -20.92 -18.54
N VAL A 21 -41.89 -20.29 -19.18
CA VAL A 21 -42.53 -19.07 -18.65
C VAL A 21 -43.75 -19.35 -17.76
N LEU A 22 -44.21 -20.61 -17.66
CA LEU A 22 -45.43 -20.97 -16.90
C LEU A 22 -45.19 -21.73 -15.58
N VAL A 23 -43.93 -21.91 -15.14
CA VAL A 23 -43.60 -22.58 -13.87
C VAL A 23 -43.12 -21.61 -12.76
N TYR A 24 -42.93 -20.33 -13.09
CA TYR A 24 -42.40 -19.33 -12.14
C TYR A 24 -43.46 -18.49 -11.38
N LEU A 25 -44.75 -18.71 -11.62
CA LEU A 25 -45.86 -17.94 -11.02
C LEU A 25 -46.60 -18.68 -9.89
N SER A 26 -45.96 -19.63 -9.20
CA SER A 26 -46.64 -20.48 -8.19
C SER A 26 -45.88 -20.68 -6.87
N LEU A 27 -44.92 -19.80 -6.54
CA LEU A 27 -44.08 -19.95 -5.33
C LEU A 27 -44.04 -18.71 -4.43
N SER A 28 -44.97 -17.76 -4.59
CA SER A 28 -45.04 -16.54 -3.77
C SER A 28 -46.11 -16.53 -2.66
N GLU A 29 -46.65 -17.70 -2.26
CA GLU A 29 -47.70 -17.77 -1.22
C GLU A 29 -47.46 -18.82 -0.11
N LEU A 30 -46.24 -19.32 0.06
CA LEU A 30 -45.89 -20.07 1.28
C LEU A 30 -44.69 -19.44 1.96
N ILE A 31 -44.80 -19.26 3.27
CA ILE A 31 -43.87 -18.61 4.21
C ILE A 31 -44.20 -17.12 4.47
N TYR A 32 -45.48 -16.85 4.75
CA TYR A 32 -45.89 -15.75 5.62
C TYR A 32 -46.89 -16.33 6.62
N GLU A 33 -46.38 -16.85 7.75
CA GLU A 33 -47.05 -17.17 9.02
C GLU A 33 -46.29 -18.29 9.74
N ASN A 34 -45.24 -17.94 10.49
CA ASN A 34 -45.03 -18.54 11.81
C ASN A 34 -43.93 -17.80 12.59
N SER A 35 -44.13 -17.69 13.91
CA SER A 35 -43.22 -17.17 14.94
C SER A 35 -43.30 -15.67 15.29
N SER A 36 -44.41 -15.27 15.91
CA SER A 36 -44.39 -14.21 16.92
C SER A 36 -45.37 -14.52 18.07
N SER A 37 -44.92 -15.35 19.01
CA SER A 37 -45.50 -15.39 20.35
C SER A 37 -44.37 -15.36 21.39
N SER A 38 -44.11 -14.16 21.91
CA SER A 38 -43.31 -13.97 23.13
C SER A 38 -44.04 -12.99 24.05
N THR A 39 -44.39 -13.51 25.22
CA THR A 39 -45.00 -12.85 26.37
C THR A 39 -44.15 -11.68 26.91
N PRO A 40 -44.77 -10.66 27.53
CA PRO A 40 -44.06 -9.46 27.98
C PRO A 40 -43.32 -9.72 29.31
N ARG A 41 -42.01 -9.52 29.34
CA ARG A 41 -41.23 -9.52 30.59
C ARG A 41 -41.07 -8.09 31.10
N LYS A 42 -41.54 -7.90 32.33
CA LYS A 42 -41.55 -6.67 33.14
C LYS A 42 -40.17 -5.97 33.19
N GLN A 43 -40.25 -4.65 33.09
CA GLN A 43 -39.23 -3.70 33.57
C GLN A 43 -38.96 -3.93 35.05
N GLN A 44 -37.68 -4.03 35.42
CA GLN A 44 -37.19 -3.78 36.77
C GLN A 44 -35.82 -3.10 36.66
N SER A 45 -35.78 -1.82 37.00
CA SER A 45 -34.59 -1.17 37.55
C SER A 45 -34.45 -1.60 39.01
N PRO A 46 -33.22 -1.62 39.57
CA PRO A 46 -32.99 -0.62 40.60
C PRO A 46 -31.56 -0.06 40.69
N ALA A 47 -31.54 1.10 41.36
CA ALA A 47 -30.53 1.58 42.29
C ALA A 47 -29.26 2.26 41.74
N GLN A 48 -29.33 3.57 41.87
CA GLN A 48 -28.24 4.51 42.07
C GLN A 48 -27.37 4.06 43.26
N ASP A 49 -26.04 4.14 43.11
CA ASP A 49 -25.16 4.33 44.26
C ASP A 49 -24.01 5.28 43.89
N ASN A 50 -23.68 6.09 44.89
CA ASN A 50 -23.00 7.36 44.78
C ASN A 50 -21.48 7.26 44.63
N PHE A 51 -20.96 8.31 44.00
CA PHE A 51 -19.58 8.80 43.99
C PHE A 51 -18.83 8.61 45.32
N ALA A 52 -17.66 7.97 45.25
CA ALA A 52 -16.55 8.23 46.16
C ALA A 52 -15.24 8.26 45.36
N LEU A 53 -14.53 9.38 45.44
CA LEU A 53 -13.23 9.63 44.84
C LEU A 53 -12.17 8.73 45.49
N SER A 54 -11.56 7.85 44.69
CA SER A 54 -10.31 7.18 45.05
C SER A 54 -9.32 7.30 43.89
N GLN A 55 -8.20 7.98 44.16
CA GLN A 55 -7.08 8.18 43.23
C GLN A 55 -6.48 6.83 42.81
N PRO A 56 -6.10 6.64 41.53
CA PRO A 56 -5.30 5.49 41.14
C PRO A 56 -3.80 5.70 41.43
N PRO A 57 -3.05 4.61 41.68
CA PRO A 57 -1.65 4.66 42.07
C PRO A 57 -0.73 4.96 40.88
N GLU A 58 0.30 5.76 41.11
CA GLU A 58 1.46 5.85 40.23
C GLU A 58 2.21 4.52 40.24
N THR A 59 2.43 3.92 39.07
CA THR A 59 3.69 3.32 38.58
C THR A 59 3.40 2.39 37.38
N GLY A 60 3.92 2.77 36.22
CA GLY A 60 3.92 1.93 35.01
C GLY A 60 4.74 2.62 33.93
N ALA A 61 5.93 2.10 33.66
CA ALA A 61 6.88 2.62 32.68
C ALA A 61 6.23 2.78 31.29
N PRO A 62 6.56 3.84 30.51
CA PRO A 62 5.98 4.06 29.20
C PRO A 62 6.48 2.97 28.23
N GLY A 63 5.54 2.14 27.77
CA GLY A 63 5.71 1.31 26.58
C GLY A 63 6.02 2.21 25.37
N SER A 64 6.83 1.68 24.46
CA SER A 64 7.43 2.41 23.34
C SER A 64 6.38 3.21 22.55
N ALA A 65 6.47 4.53 22.67
CA ALA A 65 5.77 5.45 21.78
C ALA A 65 6.18 5.15 20.34
N ALA A 66 5.19 5.09 19.44
CA ALA A 66 5.42 5.11 18.00
C ALA A 66 6.31 6.32 17.63
N PRO A 67 7.13 6.24 16.57
CA PRO A 67 8.03 7.32 16.21
C PRO A 67 7.22 8.59 15.92
N THR A 68 7.42 9.63 16.72
CA THR A 68 7.00 10.99 16.40
C THR A 68 7.67 11.37 15.08
N PRO A 69 6.94 11.91 14.08
CA PRO A 69 7.57 12.37 12.85
C PRO A 69 8.67 13.37 13.18
N LEU A 70 9.88 13.15 12.64
CA LEU A 70 10.96 14.11 12.67
C LEU A 70 10.53 15.34 11.85
N MET A 71 9.81 16.24 12.50
CA MET A 71 9.56 17.58 11.98
C MET A 71 10.88 18.35 12.07
N VAL A 72 11.56 18.50 10.93
CA VAL A 72 12.62 19.49 10.76
C VAL A 72 12.04 20.85 11.20
N PRO A 73 12.74 21.65 12.04
CA PRO A 73 12.30 23.00 12.33
C PRO A 73 12.12 23.76 11.01
N VAL A 74 10.92 24.29 10.79
CA VAL A 74 10.52 24.96 9.55
C VAL A 74 11.25 26.30 9.44
N SER A 75 12.48 26.27 8.94
CA SER A 75 13.21 27.47 8.57
C SER A 75 12.66 28.03 7.26
N GLU A 76 12.76 29.34 7.05
CA GLU A 76 12.44 29.95 5.75
C GLU A 76 13.21 29.29 4.61
N GLN A 77 14.44 28.84 4.87
CA GLN A 77 15.25 28.07 3.94
C GLN A 77 14.60 26.72 3.58
N ALA A 78 14.10 25.96 4.56
CA ALA A 78 13.43 24.68 4.32
C ALA A 78 12.16 24.86 3.48
N VAL A 79 11.41 25.94 3.68
CA VAL A 79 10.24 26.31 2.87
C VAL A 79 10.65 26.65 1.43
N ALA A 80 11.72 27.45 1.26
CA ALA A 80 12.21 27.84 -0.06
C ALA A 80 12.72 26.62 -0.87
N GLU A 81 13.50 25.75 -0.25
CA GLU A 81 13.96 24.49 -0.85
C GLU A 81 12.77 23.57 -1.18
N GLY A 82 11.80 23.47 -0.26
CA GLY A 82 10.56 22.74 -0.47
C GLY A 82 9.78 23.20 -1.70
N GLY A 83 9.73 24.52 -1.93
CA GLY A 83 9.10 25.11 -3.11
C GLY A 83 9.80 24.75 -4.42
N GLN A 84 11.13 24.65 -4.42
CA GLN A 84 11.89 24.19 -5.59
C GLN A 84 11.58 22.73 -5.91
N PHE A 85 11.61 21.85 -4.90
CA PHE A 85 11.26 20.45 -5.10
C PHE A 85 9.81 20.28 -5.53
N PHE A 86 8.88 21.03 -4.95
CA PHE A 86 7.47 21.05 -5.36
C PHE A 86 7.31 21.42 -6.84
N THR A 87 8.03 22.44 -7.31
CA THR A 87 7.97 22.91 -8.69
C THR A 87 8.38 21.82 -9.68
N VAL A 88 9.45 21.08 -9.38
CA VAL A 88 9.95 20.01 -10.27
C VAL A 88 9.09 18.75 -10.15
N SER A 89 8.62 18.44 -8.94
CA SER A 89 8.06 17.14 -8.60
C SER A 89 6.53 17.11 -8.65
N CYS A 90 5.87 18.15 -8.17
CA CYS A 90 4.43 18.13 -7.89
C CYS A 90 3.66 18.96 -8.91
N ALA A 91 4.21 20.11 -9.32
CA ALA A 91 3.57 21.04 -10.22
C ALA A 91 3.14 20.47 -11.58
N PRO A 92 3.82 19.49 -12.20
CA PRO A 92 3.36 18.91 -13.46
C PRO A 92 1.94 18.33 -13.40
N CYS A 93 1.49 17.88 -12.23
CA CYS A 93 0.12 17.40 -12.02
C CYS A 93 -0.72 18.40 -11.20
N HIS A 94 -0.16 18.91 -10.11
CA HIS A 94 -0.88 19.76 -9.17
C HIS A 94 -0.86 21.26 -9.49
N GLN A 95 -0.26 21.65 -10.63
CA GLN A 95 0.01 23.04 -11.02
C GLN A 95 1.06 23.72 -10.12
N ALA A 96 1.67 24.78 -10.63
CA ALA A 96 2.75 25.50 -9.94
C ALA A 96 2.33 26.07 -8.58
N ASP A 97 1.06 26.44 -8.44
CA ASP A 97 0.47 26.96 -7.21
C ASP A 97 -0.22 25.87 -6.36
N GLY A 98 -0.21 24.60 -6.78
CA GLY A 98 -0.92 23.53 -6.08
C GLY A 98 -2.45 23.56 -6.23
N SER A 99 -2.99 24.38 -7.16
CA SER A 99 -4.44 24.47 -7.44
C SER A 99 -5.06 23.16 -7.90
N GLY A 100 -4.25 22.22 -8.39
CA GLY A 100 -4.72 20.97 -8.98
C GLY A 100 -5.16 21.15 -10.43
N LEU A 101 -5.31 20.03 -11.11
CA LEU A 101 -5.83 19.95 -12.47
C LEU A 101 -7.10 19.09 -12.43
N PRO A 102 -8.31 19.69 -12.57
CA PRO A 102 -9.57 18.95 -12.53
C PRO A 102 -9.57 17.73 -13.45
N GLY A 103 -10.03 16.58 -12.96
CA GLY A 103 -9.99 15.32 -13.69
C GLY A 103 -8.67 14.56 -13.61
N ILE A 104 -7.61 15.13 -13.04
CA ILE A 104 -6.29 14.49 -12.93
C ILE A 104 -5.78 14.52 -11.50
N ALA A 105 -5.65 15.71 -10.91
CA ALA A 105 -5.06 15.91 -9.60
C ALA A 105 -5.87 16.94 -8.78
N PRO A 106 -6.22 16.63 -7.52
CA PRO A 106 -6.95 17.58 -6.69
C PRO A 106 -6.09 18.78 -6.29
N SER A 107 -6.75 19.86 -5.87
CA SER A 107 -6.10 20.98 -5.20
C SER A 107 -5.46 20.52 -3.89
N ILE A 108 -4.17 20.80 -3.75
CA ILE A 108 -3.38 20.55 -2.53
C ILE A 108 -3.02 21.84 -1.80
N ARG A 109 -3.39 23.01 -2.35
CA ARG A 109 -3.39 24.30 -1.66
C ARG A 109 -4.75 24.69 -1.07
N ASN A 110 -5.76 23.82 -1.16
CA ASN A 110 -7.08 24.11 -0.62
C ASN A 110 -7.01 24.25 0.91
N ARG A 111 -7.61 25.30 1.46
CA ARG A 111 -7.49 25.61 2.90
C ARG A 111 -8.03 24.51 3.80
N ASP A 112 -9.16 23.90 3.43
CA ASP A 112 -9.84 22.93 4.27
C ASP A 112 -9.09 21.60 4.18
N PHE A 113 -8.55 21.27 2.99
CA PHE A 113 -7.59 20.17 2.84
C PHE A 113 -6.38 20.35 3.75
N LEU A 114 -5.71 21.52 3.71
CA LEU A 114 -4.56 21.77 4.56
C LEU A 114 -4.96 21.74 6.04
N ALA A 115 -6.10 22.29 6.44
CA ALA A 115 -6.53 22.26 7.83
C ALA A 115 -6.81 20.84 8.37
N ILE A 116 -7.29 19.92 7.53
CA ILE A 116 -7.72 18.58 7.94
C ILE A 116 -6.64 17.52 7.69
N ALA A 117 -5.84 17.63 6.63
CA ALA A 117 -4.78 16.67 6.33
C ALA A 117 -3.65 16.78 7.35
N SER A 118 -3.31 15.69 8.03
CA SER A 118 -2.09 15.65 8.85
C SER A 118 -0.84 15.58 7.98
N ASP A 119 0.29 16.02 8.52
CA ASP A 119 1.58 15.90 7.82
C ASP A 119 1.94 14.44 7.56
N ALA A 120 1.62 13.54 8.50
CA ALA A 120 1.79 12.10 8.32
C ALA A 120 0.97 11.57 7.12
N PHE A 121 -0.29 12.00 6.99
CA PHE A 121 -1.13 11.62 5.85
C PHE A 121 -0.58 12.12 4.51
N ILE A 122 -0.11 13.37 4.45
CA ILE A 122 0.50 13.95 3.23
C ILE A 122 1.80 13.21 2.91
N PHE A 123 2.66 13.01 3.91
CA PHE A 123 3.91 12.28 3.77
C PHE A 123 3.67 10.89 3.21
N ASP A 124 2.82 10.09 3.84
CA ASP A 124 2.49 8.74 3.39
C ASP A 124 1.88 8.74 1.98
N THR A 125 1.04 9.71 1.65
CA THR A 125 0.50 9.86 0.28
C THR A 125 1.62 10.07 -0.75
N VAL A 126 2.64 10.87 -0.43
CA VAL A 126 3.79 11.09 -1.32
C VAL A 126 4.67 9.83 -1.40
N ARG A 127 4.94 9.16 -0.27
CA ARG A 127 5.79 7.95 -0.25
C ARG A 127 5.14 6.76 -0.94
N LYS A 128 3.84 6.52 -0.70
CA LYS A 128 3.10 5.32 -1.10
C LYS A 128 2.24 5.52 -2.35
N GLY A 129 2.04 6.78 -2.77
CA GLY A 129 1.08 7.11 -3.82
C GLY A 129 -0.36 6.81 -3.41
N ARG A 130 -1.27 6.82 -4.39
CA ARG A 130 -2.66 6.36 -4.24
C ARG A 130 -3.00 5.42 -5.38
N ILE A 131 -2.97 4.12 -5.05
CA ILE A 131 -3.30 3.01 -5.96
C ILE A 131 -4.66 3.25 -6.63
N GLY A 132 -4.71 3.03 -7.94
CA GLY A 132 -5.89 3.28 -8.77
C GLY A 132 -6.09 4.74 -9.17
N THR A 133 -5.13 5.62 -8.89
CA THR A 133 -5.15 7.04 -9.31
C THR A 133 -3.84 7.45 -9.98
N ALA A 134 -3.81 8.66 -10.56
CA ALA A 134 -2.61 9.24 -11.15
C ALA A 134 -1.51 9.61 -10.12
N MET A 135 -1.80 9.61 -8.81
CA MET A 135 -0.82 9.94 -7.78
C MET A 135 0.12 8.75 -7.52
N ALA A 136 1.15 8.61 -8.35
CA ALA A 136 2.16 7.57 -8.20
C ALA A 136 3.05 7.79 -6.95
N PRO A 137 3.62 6.73 -6.36
CA PRO A 137 4.65 6.85 -5.31
C PRO A 137 5.84 7.69 -5.79
N ARG A 138 6.48 8.45 -4.88
CA ARG A 138 7.67 9.27 -5.16
C ARG A 138 8.92 8.76 -4.44
N PRO A 139 9.50 7.63 -4.89
CA PRO A 139 10.69 7.05 -4.28
C PRO A 139 11.97 7.81 -4.61
N ASP A 140 11.92 8.70 -5.59
CA ASP A 140 12.99 9.60 -5.97
C ASP A 140 13.25 10.73 -4.95
N LEU A 141 12.31 10.98 -4.04
CA LEU A 141 12.43 12.02 -3.01
C LEU A 141 12.88 11.40 -1.67
N SER A 142 13.86 11.99 -0.99
CA SER A 142 14.23 11.58 0.38
C SER A 142 13.16 12.03 1.39
N ASN A 143 13.15 11.43 2.59
CA ASN A 143 12.21 11.85 3.66
C ASN A 143 12.34 13.33 3.98
N GLU A 144 13.58 13.83 4.04
CA GLU A 144 13.89 15.24 4.30
C GLU A 144 13.27 16.14 3.21
N ILE A 145 13.44 15.77 1.94
CA ILE A 145 12.84 16.50 0.81
C ILE A 145 11.32 16.50 0.90
N VAL A 146 10.68 15.36 1.24
CA VAL A 146 9.23 15.31 1.43
C VAL A 146 8.79 16.21 2.59
N GLY A 147 9.53 16.23 3.70
CA GLY A 147 9.30 17.14 4.82
C GLY A 147 9.37 18.62 4.41
N LYS A 148 10.37 18.99 3.60
CA LYS A 148 10.49 20.35 3.03
C LYS A 148 9.32 20.70 2.11
N ILE A 149 8.88 19.77 1.27
CA ILE A 149 7.69 19.97 0.41
C ILE A 149 6.44 20.20 1.27
N ILE A 150 6.25 19.43 2.35
CA ILE A 150 5.14 19.62 3.29
C ILE A 150 5.24 21.00 3.94
N ALA A 151 6.42 21.39 4.43
CA ALA A 151 6.64 22.72 4.99
C ALA A 151 6.29 23.84 3.99
N TYR A 152 6.67 23.67 2.73
CA TYR A 152 6.27 24.58 1.65
C TYR A 152 4.75 24.62 1.49
N MET A 153 4.08 23.47 1.38
CA MET A 153 2.61 23.42 1.29
C MET A 153 1.92 24.11 2.46
N ARG A 154 2.46 23.99 3.69
CA ARG A 154 1.95 24.66 4.90
C ARG A 154 2.16 26.17 4.88
N SER A 155 3.18 26.64 4.17
CA SER A 155 3.48 28.08 4.03
C SER A 155 2.61 28.79 3.00
N LEU A 156 1.90 28.05 2.14
CA LEU A 156 1.08 28.64 1.09
C LEU A 156 -0.03 29.52 1.70
N PRO A 157 -0.24 30.75 1.18
CA PRO A 157 -1.27 31.62 1.70
C PRO A 157 -2.65 31.03 1.42
N VAL A 158 -3.48 30.96 2.46
CA VAL A 158 -4.88 30.52 2.38
C VAL A 158 -5.80 31.54 3.02
N GLU A 159 -6.93 31.82 2.37
CA GLU A 159 -7.93 32.76 2.89
C GLU A 159 -8.90 32.06 3.85
N ASN A 160 -9.19 32.70 5.00
CA ASN A 160 -10.15 32.22 6.00
C ASN A 160 -9.87 30.78 6.47
N ALA A 161 -8.62 30.50 6.85
CA ALA A 161 -8.22 29.19 7.36
C ALA A 161 -9.08 28.76 8.55
N ILE A 162 -9.45 27.47 8.56
CA ILE A 162 -10.11 26.84 9.71
C ILE A 162 -9.06 26.09 10.54
N THR A 163 -9.33 25.90 11.83
CA THR A 163 -8.52 25.05 12.70
C THR A 163 -9.31 23.79 13.03
N VAL A 164 -8.79 22.65 12.59
CA VAL A 164 -9.36 21.32 12.88
C VAL A 164 -8.25 20.48 13.48
N LYS A 165 -8.55 19.80 14.58
CA LYS A 165 -7.64 18.79 15.15
C LYS A 165 -8.14 17.43 14.71
N VAL A 166 -7.41 16.79 13.81
CA VAL A 166 -7.69 15.41 13.37
C VAL A 166 -6.98 14.43 14.29
N ASP A 167 -7.72 13.42 14.76
CA ASP A 167 -7.17 12.24 15.42
C ASP A 167 -6.97 11.12 14.40
N ASP A 168 -5.73 10.89 13.99
CA ASP A 168 -5.39 9.88 12.99
C ASP A 168 -5.64 8.44 13.45
N LEU A 169 -5.77 8.21 14.76
CA LEU A 169 -6.01 6.90 15.35
C LEU A 169 -7.51 6.64 15.57
N LEU A 170 -8.34 7.67 15.52
CA LEU A 170 -9.77 7.54 15.76
C LEU A 170 -10.42 6.64 14.70
N LYS A 171 -11.26 5.72 15.19
CA LYS A 171 -12.08 4.82 14.38
C LYS A 171 -13.54 4.97 14.76
N PHE A 172 -14.41 5.06 13.75
CA PHE A 172 -15.85 5.09 13.97
C PHE A 172 -16.45 3.71 13.73
N THR A 173 -17.52 3.42 14.47
CA THR A 173 -18.39 2.27 14.21
C THR A 173 -19.67 2.80 13.55
N GLY A 174 -20.06 2.20 12.43
CA GLY A 174 -21.27 2.57 11.67
C GLY A 174 -21.82 1.37 10.90
N ASN A 175 -23.01 1.53 10.34
CA ASN A 175 -23.70 0.52 9.54
C ASN A 175 -23.35 0.72 8.05
N ALA A 176 -22.65 -0.25 7.45
CA ALA A 176 -22.15 -0.13 6.08
C ALA A 176 -23.25 -0.23 5.02
N GLU A 177 -24.34 -0.97 5.28
CA GLU A 177 -25.51 -1.05 4.41
C GLU A 177 -26.26 0.29 4.40
N ALA A 178 -26.52 0.85 5.57
CA ALA A 178 -27.15 2.17 5.71
C ALA A 178 -26.26 3.28 5.12
N GLY A 179 -24.92 3.09 5.15
CA GLY A 179 -23.97 3.98 4.49
C GLY A 179 -24.00 3.85 2.97
N ALA A 180 -24.24 2.65 2.44
CA ALA A 180 -24.34 2.41 0.99
C ALA A 180 -25.49 3.21 0.37
N ASP A 181 -26.66 3.19 1.00
CA ASP A 181 -27.84 3.93 0.51
C ASP A 181 -27.56 5.44 0.43
N LYS A 182 -26.90 5.99 1.46
CA LYS A 182 -26.49 7.40 1.51
C LYS A 182 -25.42 7.71 0.47
N TYR A 183 -24.46 6.82 0.30
CA TYR A 183 -23.38 6.98 -0.67
C TYR A 183 -23.92 7.08 -2.10
N VAL A 184 -24.81 6.18 -2.49
CA VAL A 184 -25.46 6.20 -3.80
C VAL A 184 -26.23 7.52 -4.01
N ARG A 185 -26.93 7.99 -2.98
CA ARG A 185 -27.75 9.21 -3.07
C ARG A 185 -26.93 10.50 -3.16
N TYR A 186 -25.85 10.62 -2.38
CA TYR A 186 -25.17 11.90 -2.17
C TYR A 186 -23.74 11.96 -2.71
N CYS A 187 -23.06 10.82 -2.87
CA CYS A 187 -21.62 10.78 -3.13
C CYS A 187 -21.30 10.24 -4.53
N ALA A 188 -22.01 9.20 -4.98
CA ALA A 188 -21.68 8.45 -6.19
C ALA A 188 -21.67 9.29 -7.46
N ASN A 189 -22.52 10.33 -7.56
CA ASN A 189 -22.55 11.22 -8.72
C ASN A 189 -21.25 12.01 -8.92
N CYS A 190 -20.50 12.27 -7.84
CA CYS A 190 -19.22 12.95 -7.92
C CYS A 190 -18.05 11.99 -7.82
N HIS A 191 -18.15 10.93 -7.03
CA HIS A 191 -17.04 10.03 -6.75
C HIS A 191 -17.06 8.72 -7.54
N GLY A 192 -18.11 8.45 -8.31
CA GLY A 192 -18.31 7.19 -9.02
C GLY A 192 -19.10 6.18 -8.16
N PRO A 193 -19.74 5.18 -8.77
CA PRO A 193 -20.56 4.20 -8.06
C PRO A 193 -19.77 3.37 -7.05
N ASN A 194 -18.47 3.16 -7.26
CA ASN A 194 -17.58 2.49 -6.31
C ASN A 194 -16.50 3.41 -5.74
N GLY A 195 -16.62 4.73 -5.92
CA GLY A 195 -15.62 5.69 -5.43
C GLY A 195 -14.33 5.71 -6.24
N GLU A 196 -14.39 5.39 -7.52
CA GLU A 196 -13.25 5.35 -8.45
C GLU A 196 -12.72 6.76 -8.78
N GLY A 197 -13.59 7.77 -8.72
CA GLY A 197 -13.27 9.16 -9.01
C GLY A 197 -12.98 9.39 -10.49
N TYR A 198 -11.98 10.23 -10.77
CA TYR A 198 -11.67 10.72 -12.12
C TYR A 198 -11.60 9.67 -13.23
N SER A 199 -11.24 8.42 -12.93
CA SER A 199 -11.19 7.33 -13.92
C SER A 199 -12.55 7.02 -14.57
N THR A 200 -13.67 7.39 -13.95
CA THR A 200 -15.02 7.21 -14.51
C THR A 200 -15.60 8.51 -15.07
N GLY A 201 -14.77 9.57 -15.25
CA GLY A 201 -15.20 10.84 -15.82
C GLY A 201 -16.02 11.74 -14.88
N VAL A 202 -16.09 11.40 -13.60
CA VAL A 202 -16.78 12.18 -12.57
C VAL A 202 -15.83 13.23 -11.94
N PRO A 203 -16.33 14.34 -11.35
CA PRO A 203 -15.48 15.44 -10.87
C PRO A 203 -14.80 15.22 -9.51
N GLY A 204 -15.13 14.14 -8.80
CA GLY A 204 -14.60 13.82 -7.47
C GLY A 204 -13.37 12.93 -7.51
N THR A 205 -12.60 12.94 -6.42
CA THR A 205 -11.42 12.08 -6.26
C THR A 205 -11.81 10.64 -5.98
N GLY A 206 -10.91 9.68 -6.24
CA GLY A 206 -11.14 8.27 -5.94
C GLY A 206 -11.11 7.97 -4.44
N ILE A 207 -12.25 8.12 -3.76
CA ILE A 207 -12.40 7.94 -2.30
C ILE A 207 -12.78 6.51 -1.89
N GLY A 208 -13.19 5.67 -2.84
CA GLY A 208 -13.48 4.25 -2.62
C GLY A 208 -12.29 3.34 -2.91
N LEU A 209 -11.16 3.89 -3.35
CA LEU A 209 -9.99 3.13 -3.75
C LEU A 209 -9.10 2.76 -2.55
N PRO A 210 -8.47 1.57 -2.57
CA PRO A 210 -7.66 1.06 -1.45
C PRO A 210 -6.49 1.98 -1.10
N GLY A 211 -5.85 2.62 -2.07
CA GLY A 211 -4.71 3.52 -1.80
C GLY A 211 -5.06 4.71 -0.92
N PHE A 212 -6.27 5.27 -1.07
CA PHE A 212 -6.76 6.31 -0.17
C PHE A 212 -7.18 5.72 1.17
N LEU A 213 -8.00 4.66 1.15
CA LEU A 213 -8.62 4.10 2.34
C LEU A 213 -7.65 3.33 3.27
N GLN A 214 -6.47 2.93 2.80
CA GLN A 214 -5.42 2.37 3.66
C GLN A 214 -4.59 3.44 4.37
N THR A 215 -4.57 4.67 3.85
CA THR A 215 -3.72 5.75 4.35
C THR A 215 -4.50 6.76 5.20
N VAL A 216 -5.80 6.94 4.91
CA VAL A 216 -6.64 7.96 5.54
C VAL A 216 -7.25 7.49 6.87
N SER A 217 -7.27 8.37 7.88
CA SER A 217 -7.99 8.14 9.15
C SER A 217 -9.51 8.31 9.00
N ASP A 218 -10.29 7.75 9.94
CA ASP A 218 -11.75 7.92 9.89
C ASP A 218 -12.12 9.37 10.22
N ASP A 219 -11.42 9.99 11.16
CA ASP A 219 -11.65 11.39 11.53
C ASP A 219 -11.35 12.35 10.38
N TYR A 220 -10.31 12.10 9.56
CA TYR A 220 -10.11 12.89 8.34
C TYR A 220 -11.34 12.87 7.42
N ILE A 221 -11.94 11.69 7.20
CA ILE A 221 -13.14 11.57 6.36
C ILE A 221 -14.32 12.29 7.01
N PHE A 222 -14.51 12.11 8.32
CA PHE A 222 -15.57 12.76 9.08
C PHE A 222 -15.45 14.29 9.03
N GLN A 223 -14.27 14.85 9.29
CA GLN A 223 -14.03 16.29 9.20
C GLN A 223 -14.20 16.79 7.76
N THR A 224 -13.83 16.00 6.75
CA THR A 224 -14.08 16.35 5.35
C THR A 224 -15.59 16.41 5.05
N LEU A 225 -16.40 15.49 5.58
CA LEU A 225 -17.87 15.54 5.47
C LEU A 225 -18.47 16.73 6.23
N LYS A 226 -17.87 17.11 7.36
CA LYS A 226 -18.33 18.20 8.23
C LYS A 226 -18.01 19.58 7.70
N GLN A 227 -16.80 19.77 7.19
CA GLN A 227 -16.28 21.07 6.75
C GLN A 227 -16.35 21.27 5.23
N GLY A 228 -16.42 20.17 4.46
CA GLY A 228 -16.27 20.22 3.01
C GLY A 228 -14.89 20.72 2.57
N ARG A 229 -14.84 21.21 1.34
CA ARG A 229 -13.71 21.86 0.66
C ARG A 229 -14.25 23.03 -0.12
N ILE A 230 -14.10 24.21 0.44
CA ILE A 230 -14.62 25.46 -0.12
C ILE A 230 -13.90 25.76 -1.43
N GLY A 231 -14.66 26.30 -2.39
CA GLY A 231 -14.21 26.47 -3.77
C GLY A 231 -14.27 25.17 -4.60
N THR A 232 -14.84 24.09 -4.07
CA THR A 232 -15.06 22.84 -4.81
C THR A 232 -16.51 22.36 -4.67
N PRO A 233 -16.98 21.41 -5.50
CA PRO A 233 -18.29 20.78 -5.32
C PRO A 233 -18.45 20.01 -4.00
N MET A 234 -17.35 19.65 -3.32
CA MET A 234 -17.39 18.94 -2.04
C MET A 234 -17.72 19.91 -0.91
N GLN A 235 -18.97 20.35 -0.81
CA GLN A 235 -19.44 21.21 0.29
C GLN A 235 -19.63 20.41 1.59
N PRO A 236 -19.88 21.06 2.75
CA PRO A 236 -20.33 20.36 3.96
C PRO A 236 -21.59 19.51 3.71
N PHE A 237 -21.66 18.32 4.30
CA PHE A 237 -22.84 17.44 4.24
C PHE A 237 -23.54 17.26 5.59
N ILE A 238 -22.83 17.51 6.70
CA ILE A 238 -23.32 17.29 8.07
C ILE A 238 -24.03 18.54 8.63
N GLY A 239 -25.14 18.30 9.33
CA GLY A 239 -25.91 19.31 10.06
C GLY A 239 -26.81 20.19 9.18
N ALA A 240 -27.61 21.05 9.82
CA ALA A 240 -28.70 21.79 9.16
C ALA A 240 -28.27 22.71 7.99
N ARG A 241 -26.99 23.06 7.92
CA ARG A 241 -26.41 23.87 6.82
C ARG A 241 -25.64 23.05 5.79
N GLY A 242 -25.50 21.74 6.00
CA GLY A 242 -24.88 20.81 5.06
C GLY A 242 -25.85 20.39 3.96
N LEU A 243 -25.31 20.06 2.77
CA LEU A 243 -26.09 19.74 1.56
C LEU A 243 -27.14 18.65 1.75
N ALA A 244 -26.89 17.70 2.66
CA ALA A 244 -27.76 16.55 2.89
C ALA A 244 -28.34 16.51 4.31
N ASN A 245 -28.04 17.51 5.16
CA ASN A 245 -28.42 17.54 6.57
C ASN A 245 -28.14 16.21 7.31
N LEU A 246 -26.98 15.61 7.03
CA LEU A 246 -26.59 14.34 7.64
C LEU A 246 -26.29 14.53 9.13
N SER A 247 -26.66 13.56 9.94
CA SER A 247 -26.19 13.46 11.32
C SER A 247 -24.74 12.97 11.37
N GLU A 248 -24.10 13.10 12.54
CA GLU A 248 -22.77 12.50 12.74
C GLU A 248 -22.82 10.96 12.64
N SER A 249 -23.92 10.34 13.06
CA SER A 249 -24.15 8.90 12.87
C SER A 249 -24.21 8.51 11.38
N ASP A 250 -24.86 9.33 10.55
CA ASP A 250 -24.91 9.09 9.11
C ASP A 250 -23.51 9.17 8.46
N ALA A 251 -22.65 10.03 8.99
CA ALA A 251 -21.25 10.10 8.57
C ALA A 251 -20.47 8.85 8.98
N HIS A 252 -20.71 8.29 10.17
CA HIS A 252 -20.10 7.02 10.58
C HIS A 252 -20.54 5.86 9.68
N ASP A 253 -21.82 5.80 9.30
CA ASP A 253 -22.32 4.82 8.33
C ASP A 253 -21.63 4.95 6.97
N LEU A 254 -21.50 6.18 6.45
CA LEU A 254 -20.77 6.46 5.20
C LEU A 254 -19.31 6.01 5.28
N ILE A 255 -18.63 6.28 6.41
CA ILE A 255 -17.26 5.85 6.63
C ILE A 255 -17.18 4.32 6.66
N ALA A 256 -18.09 3.64 7.37
CA ALA A 256 -18.17 2.18 7.38
C ALA A 256 -18.35 1.62 5.96
N HIS A 257 -19.23 2.22 5.16
CA HIS A 257 -19.42 1.86 3.77
C HIS A 257 -18.16 2.07 2.92
N LEU A 258 -17.48 3.22 3.05
CA LEU A 258 -16.22 3.48 2.37
C LEU A 258 -15.17 2.43 2.74
N ARG A 259 -15.06 2.03 4.02
CA ARG A 259 -14.14 0.95 4.43
C ARG A 259 -14.49 -0.40 3.77
N VAL A 260 -15.77 -0.70 3.54
CA VAL A 260 -16.20 -1.87 2.76
C VAL A 260 -15.83 -1.72 1.28
N LEU A 261 -16.07 -0.55 0.67
CA LEU A 261 -15.67 -0.28 -0.71
C LEU A 261 -14.16 -0.42 -0.91
N GLY A 262 -13.33 0.10 0.00
CA GLY A 262 -11.88 -0.05 -0.09
C GLY A 262 -11.40 -1.49 -0.06
N LYS A 263 -12.09 -2.35 0.71
CA LYS A 263 -11.82 -3.80 0.70
C LYS A 263 -12.27 -4.44 -0.61
N ARG A 264 -13.46 -4.09 -1.11
CA ARG A 264 -14.03 -4.60 -2.37
C ARG A 264 -13.27 -4.13 -3.61
N ASN A 265 -12.71 -2.93 -3.58
CA ASN A 265 -11.91 -2.37 -4.66
C ASN A 265 -10.42 -2.71 -4.50
N SER A 266 -10.06 -3.46 -3.46
CA SER A 266 -8.73 -4.03 -3.36
C SER A 266 -8.55 -5.06 -4.49
N PRO A 267 -7.38 -5.14 -5.13
CA PRO A 267 -7.09 -6.21 -6.09
C PRO A 267 -7.24 -7.63 -5.51
N ASP A 268 -7.38 -7.74 -4.19
CA ASP A 268 -7.58 -8.99 -3.44
C ASP A 268 -9.05 -9.25 -3.03
N ALA A 269 -10.00 -8.42 -3.47
CA ALA A 269 -11.40 -8.48 -3.05
C ALA A 269 -12.13 -9.78 -3.43
N ASP A 270 -11.75 -10.39 -4.56
CA ASP A 270 -12.28 -11.68 -5.01
C ASP A 270 -11.43 -12.88 -4.54
N SER A 271 -10.29 -12.63 -3.88
CA SER A 271 -9.42 -13.71 -3.39
C SER A 271 -9.59 -13.91 -1.89
N THR A 272 -10.70 -14.52 -1.48
CA THR A 272 -10.73 -15.20 -0.18
C THR A 272 -9.80 -16.41 -0.28
N VAL A 273 -8.55 -16.22 0.16
CA VAL A 273 -7.43 -17.17 0.04
C VAL A 273 -6.91 -17.30 -1.39
N ALA A 274 -5.62 -17.05 -1.60
CA ALA A 274 -4.98 -17.39 -2.86
C ALA A 274 -5.16 -18.89 -3.12
N GLY A 275 -5.70 -19.27 -4.27
CA GLY A 275 -5.56 -20.64 -4.73
C GLY A 275 -4.09 -21.00 -4.86
N LYS A 276 -3.78 -22.31 -4.91
CA LYS A 276 -2.46 -22.76 -5.33
C LYS A 276 -2.16 -22.14 -6.71
N GLY A 277 -1.02 -21.47 -6.85
CA GLY A 277 -0.68 -20.79 -8.09
C GLY A 277 -0.52 -21.77 -9.26
N ASP A 278 -0.92 -21.35 -10.46
CA ASP A 278 -0.70 -22.06 -11.72
C ASP A 278 0.57 -21.55 -12.41
N PRO A 279 1.63 -22.39 -12.57
CA PRO A 279 2.87 -21.96 -13.21
C PRO A 279 2.72 -21.63 -14.71
N ILE A 280 1.71 -22.16 -15.41
CA ILE A 280 1.48 -21.85 -16.82
C ILE A 280 0.92 -20.43 -16.94
N GLN A 281 -0.12 -20.12 -16.18
CA GLN A 281 -0.67 -18.76 -16.10
C GLN A 281 0.37 -17.78 -15.55
N GLY A 282 1.13 -18.21 -14.53
CA GLY A 282 2.19 -17.43 -13.92
C GLY A 282 3.28 -17.01 -14.89
N LYS A 283 3.58 -17.82 -15.92
CA LYS A 283 4.51 -17.42 -16.98
C LYS A 283 3.95 -16.27 -17.80
N LEU A 284 2.67 -16.33 -18.19
CA LEU A 284 2.02 -15.26 -18.96
C LEU A 284 1.99 -13.97 -18.14
N ASP A 285 1.59 -14.08 -16.88
CA ASP A 285 1.55 -12.94 -15.96
C ASP A 285 2.97 -12.36 -15.75
N PHE A 286 3.99 -13.21 -15.62
CA PHE A 286 5.38 -12.77 -15.53
C PHE A 286 5.85 -12.03 -16.79
N ASP A 287 5.54 -12.56 -17.97
CA ASP A 287 5.97 -11.98 -19.24
C ASP A 287 5.36 -10.58 -19.45
N VAL A 288 4.11 -10.37 -19.01
CA VAL A 288 3.43 -9.08 -19.09
C VAL A 288 3.94 -8.11 -18.01
N ASN A 289 4.17 -8.58 -16.79
CA ASN A 289 4.32 -7.71 -15.62
C ASN A 289 5.76 -7.52 -15.14
N CYS A 290 6.67 -8.45 -15.45
CA CYS A 290 7.99 -8.53 -14.83
C CYS A 290 9.12 -8.53 -15.86
N ALA A 291 8.91 -9.12 -17.05
CA ALA A 291 9.96 -9.33 -18.04
C ALA A 291 10.57 -8.04 -18.60
N ALA A 292 9.82 -6.92 -18.59
CA ALA A 292 10.36 -5.62 -19.03
C ALA A 292 11.60 -5.19 -18.22
N CYS A 293 11.69 -5.57 -16.95
CA CYS A 293 12.83 -5.25 -16.09
C CYS A 293 13.70 -6.48 -15.80
N HIS A 294 13.08 -7.60 -15.44
CA HIS A 294 13.78 -8.84 -15.07
C HIS A 294 14.17 -9.70 -16.29
N GLN A 295 13.91 -9.23 -17.51
CA GLN A 295 14.12 -9.94 -18.77
C GLN A 295 13.28 -11.22 -18.89
N SER A 296 13.27 -11.82 -20.09
CA SER A 296 12.53 -13.05 -20.38
C SER A 296 12.85 -14.11 -19.34
N GLY A 297 11.85 -14.69 -18.67
CA GLY A 297 12.03 -15.72 -17.64
C GLY A 297 12.88 -15.33 -16.41
N GLY A 298 13.15 -14.06 -16.17
CA GLY A 298 13.78 -13.60 -14.93
C GLY A 298 15.32 -13.62 -14.89
N GLU A 299 16.00 -13.55 -16.04
CA GLU A 299 17.48 -13.56 -16.11
C GLU A 299 18.09 -12.43 -15.28
N GLY A 300 17.44 -11.27 -15.27
CA GLY A 300 17.94 -10.05 -14.68
C GLY A 300 19.07 -9.42 -15.49
N LYS A 301 19.17 -8.10 -15.41
CA LYS A 301 20.22 -7.30 -16.03
C LYS A 301 21.10 -6.67 -14.94
N ILE A 302 22.38 -7.05 -14.90
CA ILE A 302 23.36 -6.44 -13.98
C ILE A 302 23.33 -4.91 -14.15
N GLY A 303 23.33 -4.18 -13.03
CA GLY A 303 23.21 -2.73 -13.02
C GLY A 303 21.76 -2.22 -13.02
N PHE A 304 20.76 -3.08 -13.11
CA PHE A 304 19.35 -2.65 -13.17
C PHE A 304 18.39 -3.54 -12.37
N ALA A 305 18.30 -4.83 -12.70
CA ALA A 305 17.39 -5.77 -12.08
C ALA A 305 18.10 -7.09 -11.78
N PRO A 306 18.04 -7.62 -10.54
CA PRO A 306 18.70 -8.87 -10.22
C PRO A 306 18.04 -10.06 -10.91
N SER A 307 18.81 -11.14 -11.05
CA SER A 307 18.30 -12.44 -11.51
C SER A 307 17.38 -13.05 -10.46
N ILE A 308 16.09 -13.16 -10.79
CA ILE A 308 15.07 -13.76 -9.92
C ILE A 308 14.78 -15.22 -10.25
N ARG A 309 15.41 -15.75 -11.30
CA ARG A 309 15.50 -17.19 -11.55
C ARG A 309 16.70 -17.86 -10.88
N ASN A 310 17.57 -17.09 -10.24
CA ASN A 310 18.80 -17.62 -9.68
C ASN A 310 18.44 -18.72 -8.67
N ARG A 311 19.03 -19.89 -8.86
CA ARG A 311 18.73 -21.09 -8.07
C ARG A 311 18.83 -20.86 -6.57
N ASP A 312 19.90 -20.21 -6.12
CA ASP A 312 20.11 -19.98 -4.68
C ASP A 312 19.14 -18.90 -4.18
N PHE A 313 18.79 -17.93 -5.02
CA PHE A 313 17.71 -16.96 -4.72
C PHE A 313 16.39 -17.67 -4.51
N LEU A 314 15.99 -18.53 -5.45
CA LEU A 314 14.76 -19.29 -5.32
C LEU A 314 14.81 -20.19 -4.07
N ALA A 315 15.93 -20.86 -3.77
CA ALA A 315 16.02 -21.69 -2.58
C ALA A 315 15.87 -20.92 -1.25
N ILE A 316 16.39 -19.68 -1.18
CA ILE A 316 16.44 -18.90 0.07
C ILE A 316 15.23 -17.95 0.20
N ALA A 317 14.72 -17.40 -0.90
CA ALA A 317 13.58 -16.49 -0.87
C ALA A 317 12.31 -17.27 -0.54
N THR A 318 11.59 -16.89 0.51
CA THR A 318 10.26 -17.44 0.82
C THR A 318 9.21 -16.88 -0.13
N ASP A 319 8.09 -17.60 -0.29
CA ASP A 319 6.96 -17.10 -1.10
C ASP A 319 6.41 -15.79 -0.54
N ASP A 320 6.37 -15.65 0.79
CA ASP A 320 5.95 -14.42 1.46
C ASP A 320 6.89 -13.25 1.17
N PHE A 321 8.20 -13.47 1.18
CA PHE A 321 9.18 -12.46 0.81
C PHE A 321 9.00 -12.00 -0.65
N ILE A 322 8.79 -12.92 -1.58
CA ILE A 322 8.55 -12.60 -3.00
C ILE A 322 7.21 -11.84 -3.15
N ARG A 323 6.14 -12.33 -2.53
CA ARG A 323 4.81 -11.70 -2.55
C ARG A 323 4.86 -10.28 -2.01
N THR A 324 5.46 -10.09 -0.85
CA THR A 324 5.59 -8.77 -0.22
C THR A 324 6.47 -7.85 -1.06
N THR A 325 7.57 -8.34 -1.62
CA THR A 325 8.42 -7.57 -2.55
C THR A 325 7.63 -7.13 -3.78
N ILE A 326 6.81 -7.99 -4.39
CA ILE A 326 5.98 -7.63 -5.55
C ILE A 326 4.97 -6.55 -5.14
N ARG A 327 4.26 -6.74 -4.02
CA ARG A 327 3.19 -5.82 -3.61
C ARG A 327 3.68 -4.46 -3.14
N LYS A 328 4.74 -4.43 -2.34
CA LYS A 328 5.27 -3.18 -1.75
C LYS A 328 6.41 -2.57 -2.57
N GLY A 329 6.98 -3.31 -3.52
CA GLY A 329 8.19 -2.91 -4.22
C GLY A 329 9.40 -2.90 -3.29
N ARG A 330 10.50 -2.28 -3.74
CA ARG A 330 11.66 -1.95 -2.90
C ARG A 330 12.01 -0.49 -3.09
N PHE A 331 11.60 0.30 -2.11
CA PHE A 331 11.88 1.72 -2.03
C PHE A 331 13.38 2.03 -2.25
N GLY A 332 13.69 3.06 -3.05
CA GLY A 332 15.06 3.43 -3.42
C GLY A 332 15.70 2.53 -4.48
N THR A 333 14.92 1.69 -5.18
CA THR A 333 15.39 0.86 -6.29
C THR A 333 14.42 0.94 -7.48
N ALA A 334 14.79 0.34 -8.62
CA ALA A 334 13.90 0.22 -9.77
C ALA A 334 12.71 -0.74 -9.58
N MET A 335 12.68 -1.54 -8.49
CA MET A 335 11.58 -2.47 -8.22
C MET A 335 10.36 -1.74 -7.67
N ALA A 336 9.50 -1.24 -8.56
CA ALA A 336 8.27 -0.56 -8.20
C ALA A 336 7.25 -1.50 -7.53
N SER A 337 6.41 -0.95 -6.66
CA SER A 337 5.29 -1.66 -6.06
C SER A 337 4.26 -2.06 -7.12
N ARG A 338 3.79 -3.31 -7.07
CA ARG A 338 2.70 -3.84 -7.92
C ARG A 338 1.47 -4.23 -7.10
N PRO A 339 0.88 -3.29 -6.34
CA PRO A 339 -0.31 -3.57 -5.56
C PRO A 339 -1.53 -3.80 -6.44
N ASP A 340 -1.48 -3.36 -7.71
CA ASP A 340 -2.48 -3.53 -8.77
C ASP A 340 -2.75 -4.99 -9.14
N LEU A 341 -1.77 -5.87 -8.96
CA LEU A 341 -1.91 -7.30 -9.25
C LEU A 341 -2.79 -7.98 -8.20
N SER A 342 -3.71 -8.86 -8.60
CA SER A 342 -4.52 -9.63 -7.66
C SER A 342 -3.69 -10.66 -6.88
N THR A 343 -4.22 -11.20 -5.78
CA THR A 343 -3.48 -12.22 -4.99
C THR A 343 -3.22 -13.47 -5.82
N GLN A 344 -4.19 -13.87 -6.65
CA GLN A 344 -4.05 -15.02 -7.53
C GLN A 344 -2.94 -14.81 -8.56
N VAL A 345 -2.91 -13.66 -9.25
CA VAL A 345 -1.84 -13.33 -10.21
C VAL A 345 -0.46 -13.38 -9.55
N VAL A 346 -0.32 -12.84 -8.34
CA VAL A 346 0.96 -12.92 -7.61
C VAL A 346 1.30 -14.36 -7.23
N SER A 347 0.31 -15.17 -6.82
CA SER A 347 0.53 -16.60 -6.55
C SER A 347 0.92 -17.39 -7.80
N ASP A 348 0.33 -17.08 -8.96
CA ASP A 348 0.65 -17.71 -10.24
C ASP A 348 2.10 -17.37 -10.64
N ILE A 349 2.49 -16.08 -10.55
CA ILE A 349 3.88 -15.66 -10.78
C ILE A 349 4.85 -16.40 -9.86
N ILE A 350 4.54 -16.52 -8.56
CA ILE A 350 5.36 -17.27 -7.62
C ILE A 350 5.44 -18.75 -8.03
N ALA A 351 4.33 -19.38 -8.37
CA ALA A 351 4.30 -20.76 -8.84
C ALA A 351 5.15 -20.97 -10.09
N TYR A 352 5.12 -20.03 -11.04
CA TYR A 352 6.00 -20.04 -12.20
C TYR A 352 7.48 -19.97 -11.81
N LEU A 353 7.87 -19.03 -10.93
CA LEU A 353 9.24 -18.92 -10.45
C LEU A 353 9.71 -20.20 -9.75
N ARG A 354 8.83 -20.87 -8.98
CA ARG A 354 9.12 -22.15 -8.34
C ARG A 354 9.25 -23.31 -9.31
N ALA A 355 8.55 -23.25 -10.44
CA ALA A 355 8.58 -24.27 -11.48
C ALA A 355 9.76 -24.10 -12.47
N LEU A 356 10.53 -23.01 -12.37
CA LEU A 356 11.68 -22.78 -13.25
C LEU A 356 12.71 -23.91 -13.11
N PRO A 357 13.22 -24.45 -14.22
CA PRO A 357 14.26 -25.46 -14.17
C PRO A 357 15.56 -24.83 -13.63
N VAL A 358 16.10 -25.40 -12.55
CA VAL A 358 17.36 -24.96 -11.93
C VAL A 358 18.30 -26.14 -11.72
N SER A 359 19.59 -25.94 -12.03
CA SER A 359 20.61 -26.99 -11.90
C SER A 359 21.22 -27.04 -10.50
N ASN A 360 21.19 -28.21 -9.85
CA ASN A 360 21.78 -28.48 -8.52
C ASN A 360 21.24 -27.60 -7.38
N PRO A 361 19.91 -27.53 -7.14
CA PRO A 361 19.34 -26.67 -6.09
C PRO A 361 19.94 -26.95 -4.72
N ILE A 362 20.12 -25.89 -3.94
CA ILE A 362 20.45 -26.01 -2.51
C ILE A 362 19.13 -26.18 -1.74
N GLU A 363 19.14 -27.02 -0.70
CA GLU A 363 18.03 -27.14 0.22
C GLU A 363 18.30 -26.28 1.44
N VAL A 364 17.55 -25.18 1.56
CA VAL A 364 17.64 -24.26 2.69
C VAL A 364 16.22 -23.96 3.16
N LYS A 365 15.98 -24.13 4.46
CA LYS A 365 14.73 -23.71 5.10
C LYS A 365 15.01 -22.42 5.85
N VAL A 366 14.54 -21.30 5.29
CA VAL A 366 14.64 -20.00 5.97
C VAL A 366 13.59 -19.90 7.05
N ASP A 367 14.02 -19.54 8.26
CA ASP A 367 13.14 -19.21 9.37
C ASP A 367 13.05 -17.69 9.51
N SER A 368 11.94 -17.13 9.01
CA SER A 368 11.71 -15.69 9.02
C SER A 368 11.46 -15.11 10.43
N SER A 369 11.27 -15.96 11.45
CA SER A 369 11.10 -15.53 12.84
C SER A 369 12.42 -15.28 13.57
N LEU A 370 13.54 -15.77 13.02
CA LEU A 370 14.85 -15.56 13.63
C LEU A 370 15.27 -14.10 13.51
N SER A 371 15.78 -13.58 14.64
CA SER A 371 16.52 -12.34 14.67
C SER A 371 17.88 -12.55 15.31
N PHE A 372 18.90 -11.89 14.76
CA PHE A 372 20.27 -12.02 15.23
C PHE A 372 20.74 -10.72 15.87
N HIS A 373 21.42 -10.85 17.01
CA HIS A 373 22.10 -9.74 17.67
C HIS A 373 23.59 -9.79 17.34
N GLY A 374 24.11 -8.65 16.89
CA GLY A 374 25.52 -8.45 16.56
C GLY A 374 25.95 -7.02 16.85
N ASP A 375 27.25 -6.76 16.74
CA ASP A 375 27.87 -5.45 16.94
C ASP A 375 27.90 -4.68 15.61
N ALA A 376 27.11 -3.62 15.52
CA ALA A 376 26.97 -2.83 14.29
C ALA A 376 28.25 -2.08 13.89
N GLU A 377 29.13 -1.73 14.84
CA GLU A 377 30.40 -1.06 14.55
C GLU A 377 31.43 -2.04 13.99
N LYS A 378 31.49 -3.25 14.55
CA LYS A 378 32.26 -4.35 13.94
C LYS A 378 31.68 -4.74 12.59
N GLY A 379 30.36 -4.70 12.45
CA GLY A 379 29.64 -4.94 11.21
C GLY A 379 29.97 -3.91 10.14
N LEU A 380 30.15 -2.63 10.51
CA LEU A 380 30.55 -1.56 9.60
C LEU A 380 31.91 -1.85 8.97
N GLN A 381 32.91 -2.25 9.76
CA GLN A 381 34.23 -2.58 9.25
C GLN A 381 34.19 -3.74 8.26
N LYS A 382 33.46 -4.82 8.60
CA LYS A 382 33.28 -5.99 7.73
C LYS A 382 32.54 -5.64 6.44
N TYR A 383 31.44 -4.88 6.55
CA TYR A 383 30.68 -4.43 5.41
C TYR A 383 31.55 -3.59 4.46
N ALA A 384 32.32 -2.65 5.00
CA ALA A 384 33.24 -1.82 4.21
C ALA A 384 34.28 -2.67 3.48
N ASN A 385 34.83 -3.69 4.14
CA ASN A 385 35.88 -4.54 3.58
C ASN A 385 35.38 -5.53 2.53
N TYR A 386 34.16 -6.07 2.69
CA TYR A 386 33.71 -7.23 1.91
C TYR A 386 32.47 -6.99 1.05
N CYS A 387 31.64 -6.00 1.39
CA CYS A 387 30.31 -5.83 0.80
C CYS A 387 30.20 -4.53 -0.01
N ALA A 388 30.78 -3.43 0.49
CA ALA A 388 30.60 -2.08 -0.05
C ALA A 388 31.07 -1.93 -1.51
N ALA A 389 32.09 -2.69 -1.92
CA ALA A 389 32.58 -2.65 -3.31
C ALA A 389 31.52 -3.09 -4.33
N CYS A 390 30.56 -3.95 -3.94
CA CYS A 390 29.49 -4.40 -4.81
C CYS A 390 28.15 -3.76 -4.47
N HIS A 391 27.88 -3.47 -3.20
CA HIS A 391 26.59 -2.98 -2.74
C HIS A 391 26.54 -1.48 -2.47
N GLY A 392 27.68 -0.78 -2.55
CA GLY A 392 27.79 0.64 -2.24
C GLY A 392 28.08 0.89 -0.76
N PRO A 393 28.65 2.05 -0.41
CA PRO A 393 29.07 2.36 0.96
C PRO A 393 27.89 2.38 1.96
N LYS A 394 26.66 2.66 1.50
CA LYS A 394 25.44 2.59 2.31
C LYS A 394 24.46 1.51 1.85
N GLY A 395 24.89 0.61 0.96
CA GLY A 395 24.04 -0.46 0.45
C GLY A 395 23.01 0.00 -0.57
N GLU A 396 23.30 1.08 -1.30
CA GLU A 396 22.42 1.68 -2.32
C GLU A 396 22.32 0.83 -3.60
N GLY A 397 23.30 -0.06 -3.81
CA GLY A 397 23.38 -0.94 -4.97
C GLY A 397 23.50 -0.18 -6.28
N TYR A 398 22.75 -0.61 -7.30
CA TYR A 398 22.83 -0.08 -8.66
C TYR A 398 22.80 1.44 -8.78
N MET A 399 22.13 2.16 -7.88
CA MET A 399 22.11 3.63 -7.89
C MET A 399 23.48 4.27 -7.61
N ALA A 400 24.36 3.57 -6.89
CA ALA A 400 25.73 4.00 -6.64
C ALA A 400 26.72 3.56 -7.75
N GLY A 401 26.22 3.04 -8.88
CA GLY A 401 27.05 2.60 -10.01
C GLY A 401 27.82 1.30 -9.76
N VAL A 402 27.44 0.54 -8.73
CA VAL A 402 28.07 -0.73 -8.35
C VAL A 402 27.24 -1.94 -8.85
N PRO A 403 27.84 -3.14 -8.99
CA PRO A 403 27.16 -4.28 -9.63
C PRO A 403 26.18 -5.07 -8.75
N GLY A 404 26.06 -4.74 -7.46
CA GLY A 404 25.16 -5.43 -6.51
C GLY A 404 23.82 -4.71 -6.34
N PRO A 405 22.76 -5.44 -5.95
CA PRO A 405 21.46 -4.84 -5.61
C PRO A 405 21.54 -4.00 -4.32
N GLY A 406 20.59 -3.08 -4.15
CA GLY A 406 20.50 -2.27 -2.92
C GLY A 406 20.05 -3.11 -1.73
N ILE A 407 20.94 -3.32 -0.75
CA ILE A 407 20.71 -4.14 0.46
C ILE A 407 20.73 -3.34 1.76
N GLY A 408 21.14 -2.07 1.73
CA GLY A 408 21.14 -1.16 2.88
C GLY A 408 19.90 -0.26 2.94
N LEU A 409 18.98 -0.42 1.98
CA LEU A 409 17.78 0.40 1.84
C LEU A 409 16.62 -0.17 2.67
N ALA A 410 15.84 0.73 3.29
CA ALA A 410 14.67 0.37 4.10
C ALA A 410 13.69 -0.55 3.36
N GLY A 411 13.43 -0.31 2.07
CA GLY A 411 12.53 -1.15 1.28
C GLY A 411 12.92 -2.63 1.21
N PHE A 412 14.21 -2.96 1.27
CA PHE A 412 14.67 -4.35 1.39
C PHE A 412 14.65 -4.81 2.85
N LEU A 413 15.17 -3.99 3.76
CA LEU A 413 15.37 -4.35 5.15
C LEU A 413 14.04 -4.51 5.90
N ASP A 414 13.01 -3.74 5.60
CA ASP A 414 11.70 -3.87 6.25
C ASP A 414 10.95 -5.16 5.86
N THR A 415 11.36 -5.81 4.77
CA THR A 415 10.70 -7.01 4.25
C THR A 415 11.52 -8.29 4.46
N VAL A 416 12.85 -8.18 4.46
CA VAL A 416 13.73 -9.34 4.56
C VAL A 416 13.92 -9.79 6.02
N SER A 417 13.94 -11.11 6.27
CA SER A 417 14.30 -11.68 7.57
C SER A 417 15.82 -11.74 7.77
N ASP A 418 16.29 -11.77 9.02
CA ASP A 418 17.73 -11.93 9.32
C ASP A 418 18.29 -13.24 8.77
N ASP A 419 17.53 -14.34 8.87
CA ASP A 419 17.98 -15.65 8.37
C ASP A 419 18.15 -15.66 6.84
N PHE A 420 17.25 -15.03 6.08
CA PHE A 420 17.47 -14.84 4.63
C PHE A 420 18.84 -14.18 4.34
N ILE A 421 19.22 -13.16 5.10
CA ILE A 421 20.51 -12.48 4.92
C ILE A 421 21.64 -13.44 5.27
N LEU A 422 21.56 -14.12 6.42
CA LEU A 422 22.56 -15.10 6.86
C LEU A 422 22.77 -16.20 5.81
N GLN A 423 21.70 -16.82 5.32
CA GLN A 423 21.77 -17.87 4.31
C GLN A 423 22.33 -17.34 2.99
N THR A 424 22.02 -16.09 2.62
CA THR A 424 22.62 -15.45 1.43
C THR A 424 24.12 -15.23 1.60
N ILE A 425 24.61 -14.81 2.77
CA ILE A 425 26.05 -14.66 3.05
C ILE A 425 26.73 -16.05 3.09
N ARG A 426 26.04 -17.07 3.63
CA ARG A 426 26.53 -18.45 3.74
C ARG A 426 26.69 -19.13 2.40
N HIS A 427 25.70 -19.05 1.53
CA HIS A 427 25.65 -19.81 0.28
C HIS A 427 26.02 -18.98 -0.96
N GLY A 428 25.89 -17.66 -0.89
CA GLY A 428 26.03 -16.78 -2.05
C GLY A 428 24.92 -16.97 -3.09
N ARG A 429 25.24 -16.59 -4.32
CA ARG A 429 24.42 -16.67 -5.52
C ARG A 429 25.30 -17.14 -6.68
N VAL A 430 25.13 -18.38 -7.11
CA VAL A 430 25.87 -19.02 -8.20
C VAL A 430 25.75 -18.19 -9.48
N GLY A 431 26.83 -18.13 -10.25
CA GLY A 431 26.86 -17.33 -11.49
C GLY A 431 26.91 -15.82 -11.26
N THR A 432 27.14 -15.36 -10.02
CA THR A 432 27.31 -13.94 -9.68
C THR A 432 28.57 -13.73 -8.83
N PRO A 433 29.04 -12.47 -8.67
CA PRO A 433 30.14 -12.14 -7.76
C PRO A 433 29.83 -12.40 -6.27
N MET A 434 28.54 -12.52 -5.89
CA MET A 434 28.12 -12.81 -4.53
C MET A 434 28.40 -14.28 -4.20
N ARG A 435 29.66 -14.62 -3.90
CA ARG A 435 30.05 -15.98 -3.49
C ARG A 435 29.72 -16.21 -2.02
N SER A 436 29.96 -17.42 -1.52
CA SER A 436 29.94 -17.69 -0.07
C SER A 436 31.01 -16.87 0.63
N PHE A 437 30.70 -16.28 1.80
CA PHE A 437 31.65 -15.56 2.64
C PHE A 437 31.97 -16.29 3.95
N ILE A 438 31.14 -17.25 4.37
CA ILE A 438 31.26 -17.94 5.66
C ILE A 438 32.11 -19.21 5.54
N GLY A 439 32.96 -19.41 6.55
CA GLY A 439 33.78 -20.61 6.73
C GLY A 439 34.96 -20.72 5.76
N ALA A 440 35.77 -21.78 5.93
CA ALA A 440 37.06 -21.92 5.25
C ALA A 440 37.00 -21.95 3.71
N LYS A 441 35.82 -22.25 3.14
CA LYS A 441 35.58 -22.23 1.68
C LYS A 441 34.99 -20.90 1.19
N GLY A 442 34.57 -20.02 2.10
CA GLY A 442 34.07 -18.69 1.80
C GLY A 442 35.20 -17.72 1.54
N ILE A 443 34.95 -16.69 0.73
CA ILE A 443 36.01 -15.81 0.21
C ILE A 443 36.64 -14.90 1.28
N ALA A 444 36.01 -14.76 2.43
CA ALA A 444 36.47 -13.95 3.55
C ALA A 444 36.64 -14.76 4.85
N ASN A 445 36.38 -16.07 4.82
CA ASN A 445 36.41 -16.96 5.99
C ASN A 445 35.69 -16.37 7.22
N LEU A 446 34.52 -15.75 7.01
CA LEU A 446 33.72 -15.17 8.08
C LEU A 446 33.12 -16.26 8.96
N THR A 447 32.99 -15.98 10.25
CA THR A 447 32.20 -16.78 11.17
C THR A 447 30.71 -16.41 11.08
N GLU A 448 29.83 -17.22 11.68
CA GLU A 448 28.41 -16.83 11.80
C GLU A 448 28.24 -15.56 12.66
N GLY A 449 29.05 -15.38 13.70
CA GLY A 449 29.06 -14.15 14.49
C GLY A 449 29.44 -12.92 13.67
N ASP A 450 30.39 -13.05 12.74
CA ASP A 450 30.73 -11.97 11.81
C ASP A 450 29.56 -11.62 10.88
N ALA A 451 28.77 -12.62 10.47
CA ALA A 451 27.56 -12.39 9.70
C ALA A 451 26.47 -11.68 10.54
N HIS A 452 26.33 -12.03 11.83
CA HIS A 452 25.41 -11.32 12.73
C HIS A 452 25.81 -9.85 12.91
N ASP A 453 27.10 -9.53 13.03
CA ASP A 453 27.60 -8.15 13.06
C ASP A 453 27.22 -7.39 11.77
N ILE A 454 27.42 -8.01 10.59
CA ILE A 454 27.04 -7.42 9.29
C ILE A 454 25.52 -7.18 9.23
N ILE A 455 24.71 -8.14 9.68
CA ILE A 455 23.26 -8.01 9.73
C ILE A 455 22.86 -6.85 10.65
N ALA A 456 23.45 -6.75 11.85
CA ALA A 456 23.22 -5.62 12.76
C ALA A 456 23.56 -4.29 12.10
N ARG A 457 24.66 -4.22 11.33
CA ARG A 457 25.01 -3.03 10.56
C ARG A 457 23.98 -2.70 9.48
N LEU A 458 23.53 -3.69 8.70
CA LEU A 458 22.49 -3.50 7.69
C LEU A 458 21.20 -2.98 8.33
N ARG A 459 20.76 -3.56 9.45
CA ARG A 459 19.59 -3.10 10.20
C ARG A 459 19.74 -1.65 10.68
N ALA A 460 20.93 -1.24 11.09
CA ALA A 460 21.22 0.16 11.43
C ALA A 460 21.15 1.08 10.20
N MET A 461 21.66 0.66 9.04
CA MET A 461 21.56 1.43 7.78
C MET A 461 20.10 1.63 7.34
N GLY A 462 19.27 0.59 7.43
CA GLY A 462 17.85 0.67 7.07
C GLY A 462 17.07 1.69 7.90
N LYS A 463 17.42 1.82 9.19
CA LYS A 463 16.86 2.84 10.08
C LYS A 463 17.42 4.24 9.78
N GLY A 464 18.73 4.36 9.59
CA GLY A 464 19.42 5.64 9.39
C GLY A 464 19.20 6.29 8.02
N ASN A 465 18.81 5.53 6.99
CA ASN A 465 18.41 6.10 5.69
C ASN A 465 17.04 6.81 5.72
N LEU A 466 16.36 6.82 6.88
CA LEU A 466 15.22 7.70 7.13
C LEU A 466 15.64 9.09 7.63
N ASP A 467 16.89 9.25 8.08
CA ASP A 467 17.39 10.40 8.87
C ASP A 467 18.57 11.15 8.22
N GLY A 468 19.04 10.79 7.02
CA GLY A 468 20.16 11.52 6.42
C GLY A 468 20.50 11.18 4.98
N GLN A 469 19.91 11.95 4.05
CA GLN A 469 20.58 12.58 2.90
C GLN A 469 19.65 13.48 2.10
#